data_AF-A0AAE4ZXS1-F1
#
_entry.id   AF-A0AAE4ZXS1-F1
#
_cell.length_a   1.000
_cell.length_b   1.000
_cell.length_c   1.000
_cell.angle_alpha   90.00
_cell.angle_beta   90.00
_cell.angle_gamma   90.00
#
_symmetry.space_group_name_H-M   'P 1'
#
loop_
_entity.id
_entity.type
_entity.pdbx_description
1 polymer ?
#
loop_
_entity_poly.entity_id
_entity_poly.type
_entity_poly.pdbx_seq_one_letter_code
_entity_poly.pdbx_strand_id
1 'polypeptide(L)'
;LGLSKKGSLTPGFDADITVVDLEARRPVMSFVQGDPVMVDGVVMRKAPRIITTARGAKVLQDKGFLTYETSVADSWFYRGRK
;
A
#
# COMPACT_ATOMS: atom_id res chain seq x y z
N LEU A 1 8.95 -7.89 -3.27
CA LEU A 1 9.19 -6.44 -3.09
C LEU A 1 9.56 -6.04 -1.66
N GLY A 2 9.76 -6.98 -0.73
CA GLY A 2 9.98 -6.64 0.69
C GLY A 2 8.71 -6.23 1.44
N LEU A 3 7.55 -6.34 0.79
CA LEU A 3 6.26 -5.93 1.31
C LEU A 3 5.58 -7.06 2.06
N SER A 4 6.14 -7.46 3.20
CA SER A 4 5.71 -8.65 3.96
C SER A 4 4.26 -8.57 4.45
N LYS A 5 3.70 -7.37 4.60
CA LYS A 5 2.32 -7.13 5.03
C LYS A 5 1.34 -6.78 3.90
N LYS A 6 1.73 -6.89 2.62
CA LYS A 6 0.87 -6.55 1.47
C LYS A 6 0.43 -7.81 0.70
N GLY A 7 -0.72 -7.71 0.02
CA GLY A 7 -1.16 -8.73 -0.96
C GLY A 7 -1.95 -9.91 -0.39
N SER A 8 -2.43 -9.81 0.86
CA SER A 8 -3.36 -10.78 1.47
C SER A 8 -4.42 -10.04 2.28
N LEU A 9 -5.58 -10.67 2.45
CA LEU A 9 -6.69 -10.19 3.29
C LEU A 9 -6.73 -10.89 4.67
N THR A 10 -5.74 -11.72 4.98
CA THR A 10 -5.64 -12.39 6.29
C THR A 10 -5.28 -11.41 7.41
N PRO A 11 -5.74 -11.62 8.65
CA PRO A 11 -5.34 -10.82 9.81
C PRO A 11 -3.81 -10.66 9.91
N GLY A 12 -3.35 -9.45 10.20
CA GLY A 12 -1.91 -9.09 10.28
C GLY A 12 -1.33 -8.45 9.02
N PHE A 13 -2.05 -8.48 7.90
CA PHE A 13 -1.72 -7.71 6.69
C PHE A 13 -2.29 -6.28 6.76
N ASP A 14 -1.74 -5.38 5.96
CA ASP A 14 -2.28 -4.03 5.82
C ASP A 14 -3.68 -4.11 5.20
N ALA A 15 -4.61 -3.31 5.73
CA ALA A 15 -5.97 -3.18 5.22
C ALA A 15 -6.02 -2.32 3.93
N ASP A 16 -5.26 -2.74 2.92
CA ASP A 16 -5.33 -2.22 1.56
C ASP A 16 -6.37 -3.05 0.79
N ILE A 17 -7.60 -2.54 0.74
CA ILE A 17 -8.76 -3.30 0.29
C ILE A 17 -9.40 -2.55 -0.88
N THR A 18 -9.72 -3.25 -1.96
CA THR A 18 -10.55 -2.71 -3.05
C THR A 18 -11.84 -3.51 -3.12
N VAL A 19 -12.97 -2.83 -3.03
CA VAL A 19 -14.30 -3.42 -3.27
C VAL A 19 -14.62 -3.24 -4.73
N VAL A 20 -14.97 -4.34 -5.40
CA VAL A 20 -15.19 -4.39 -6.85
C VAL A 20 -16.62 -4.82 -7.13
N ASP A 21 -17.30 -4.08 -8.00
CA ASP A 21 -18.50 -4.54 -8.68
C ASP A 21 -18.07 -5.46 -9.82
N LEU A 22 -18.36 -6.75 -9.67
CA LEU A 22 -17.95 -7.78 -10.62
C LEU A 22 -18.76 -7.76 -11.92
N GLU A 23 -20.03 -7.34 -11.87
CA GLU A 23 -20.88 -7.24 -13.05
C GLU A 23 -20.44 -6.06 -13.91
N ALA A 24 -20.27 -4.89 -13.29
CA ALA A 24 -19.77 -3.70 -13.96
C ALA A 24 -18.25 -3.72 -14.22
N ARG A 25 -17.54 -4.71 -13.66
CA ARG A 25 -16.07 -4.88 -13.75
C ARG A 25 -15.29 -3.63 -13.36
N ARG A 26 -15.70 -2.96 -12.28
CA ARG A 26 -15.08 -1.71 -11.81
C ARG A 26 -14.93 -1.66 -10.28
N PRO A 27 -13.89 -1.01 -9.76
CA PRO A 27 -13.79 -0.76 -8.33
C PRO A 27 -14.84 0.29 -7.92
N VAL A 28 -15.49 0.07 -6.78
CA VAL A 28 -16.52 0.97 -6.23
C VAL A 28 -16.09 1.61 -4.91
N MET A 29 -15.22 0.96 -4.15
CA MET A 29 -14.59 1.52 -2.96
C MET A 29 -13.13 1.09 -2.86
N SER A 30 -12.29 1.90 -2.22
CA SER A 30 -10.91 1.52 -1.92
C SER A 30 -10.48 2.09 -0.57
N PHE A 31 -9.68 1.29 0.14
CA PHE A 31 -9.13 1.58 1.45
C PHE A 31 -7.62 1.42 1.40
N VAL A 32 -6.90 2.31 2.07
CA VAL A 32 -5.44 2.22 2.23
C VAL A 32 -5.14 2.28 3.72
N GLN A 33 -4.62 1.17 4.25
CA GLN A 33 -4.41 0.94 5.67
C GLN A 33 -5.64 1.22 6.54
N GLY A 34 -6.81 0.80 6.07
CA GLY A 34 -8.08 0.91 6.80
C GLY A 34 -8.82 2.23 6.60
N ASP A 35 -8.18 3.27 6.07
CA ASP A 35 -8.86 4.52 5.76
C ASP A 35 -9.47 4.48 4.35
N PRO A 36 -10.72 4.93 4.16
CA PRO A 36 -11.31 5.06 2.85
C PRO A 36 -10.56 6.12 2.03
N VAL A 37 -10.21 5.78 0.78
CA VAL A 37 -9.60 6.69 -0.20
C VAL A 37 -10.47 6.86 -1.45
N MET A 38 -11.46 5.99 -1.62
CA MET A 38 -12.48 6.11 -2.65
C MET A 38 -13.79 5.47 -2.14
N VAL A 39 -14.91 6.17 -2.32
CA VAL A 39 -16.26 5.66 -2.00
C VAL A 39 -17.19 6.04 -3.16
N ASP A 40 -18.03 5.09 -3.57
CA ASP A 40 -18.93 5.23 -4.73
C ASP A 40 -18.22 5.71 -6.01
N GLY A 41 -16.97 5.29 -6.19
CA GLY A 41 -16.12 5.72 -7.31
C GLY A 41 -15.56 7.15 -7.20
N VAL A 42 -15.85 7.88 -6.12
CA VAL A 42 -15.34 9.23 -5.87
C VAL A 42 -14.09 9.17 -4.99
N VAL A 43 -12.98 9.72 -5.50
CA VAL A 43 -11.69 9.75 -4.79
C VAL A 43 -11.70 10.79 -3.68
N MET A 44 -11.29 10.38 -2.48
CA MET A 44 -11.12 11.24 -1.32
C MET A 44 -9.67 11.78 -1.26
N ARG A 45 -9.51 13.06 -0.93
CA ARG A 45 -8.18 13.67 -0.77
C ARG A 45 -7.50 13.09 0.47
N LYS A 46 -6.38 12.39 0.27
CA LYS A 46 -5.48 11.93 1.34
C LYS A 46 -4.03 12.25 0.96
N ALA A 47 -3.21 12.61 1.95
CA ALA A 47 -1.78 12.78 1.73
C ALA A 47 -1.17 11.43 1.26
N PRO A 48 -0.39 11.40 0.17
CA PRO A 48 0.19 10.16 -0.31
C PRO A 48 1.23 9.65 0.68
N ARG A 49 1.33 8.32 0.79
CA ARG A 49 2.39 7.64 1.54
C ARG A 49 3.31 6.91 0.56
N ILE A 50 4.59 7.23 0.60
CA ILE A 50 5.57 6.72 -0.36
C ILE A 50 6.23 5.46 0.20
N ILE A 51 6.15 4.37 -0.56
CA ILE A 51 6.91 3.16 -0.25
C ILE A 51 8.37 3.39 -0.65
N THR A 52 9.31 3.20 0.28
CA THR A 52 10.72 3.47 0.05
C THR A 52 11.61 2.65 0.99
N THR A 53 12.93 2.68 0.78
CA THR A 53 13.89 2.11 1.73
C THR A 53 14.19 3.08 2.87
N ALA A 54 14.77 2.61 3.97
CA ALA A 54 15.19 3.46 5.10
C ALA A 54 16.04 4.67 4.65
N ARG A 55 16.93 4.47 3.67
CA ARG A 55 17.72 5.55 3.06
C ARG A 55 16.84 6.63 2.43
N GLY A 56 15.81 6.24 1.68
CA GLY A 56 14.90 7.17 1.02
C GLY A 56 13.88 7.79 1.97
N ALA A 57 13.51 7.08 3.04
CA ALA A 57 12.52 7.53 4.00
C ALA A 57 12.92 8.84 4.67
N LYS A 58 14.17 8.92 5.14
CA LYS A 58 14.71 10.16 5.72
C LYS A 58 14.57 11.36 4.78
N VAL A 59 15.01 11.22 3.53
CA VAL A 59 14.97 12.31 2.54
C VAL A 59 13.54 12.76 2.23
N LEU A 60 12.58 11.84 2.24
CA LEU A 60 11.17 12.14 1.97
C LEU A 60 10.46 12.76 3.18
N GLN A 61 10.76 12.28 4.38
CA GLN A 61 10.24 12.85 5.63
C GLN A 61 10.75 14.28 5.84
N ASP A 62 12.03 14.55 5.55
CA ASP A 62 12.61 15.91 5.59
C ASP A 62 11.90 16.88 4.60
N LYS A 63 11.20 16.34 3.58
CA LYS A 63 10.38 17.09 2.61
C LYS A 63 8.88 17.09 2.94
N GLY A 64 8.48 16.54 4.08
CA GLY A 64 7.08 16.51 4.54
C GLY A 64 6.22 15.38 3.98
N PHE A 65 6.81 14.36 3.34
CA PHE A 65 6.06 13.20 2.86
C PHE A 65 5.92 12.12 3.93
N LEU A 66 4.75 11.47 3.94
CA LEU A 66 4.57 10.24 4.69
C LEU A 66 5.30 9.10 3.97
N THR A 67 5.88 8.17 4.73
CA THR A 67 6.65 7.06 4.18
C THR A 67 6.16 5.72 4.74
N TYR A 68 6.33 4.68 3.94
CA TYR A 68 6.17 3.28 4.33
C TYR A 68 7.49 2.58 4.00
N GLU A 69 8.25 2.23 5.02
CA GLU A 69 9.57 1.63 4.82
C GLU A 69 9.46 0.16 4.40
N THR A 70 10.28 -0.23 3.42
CA THR A 70 10.45 -1.61 2.95
C THR A 70 11.93 -1.92 2.76
N SER A 71 12.28 -3.21 2.78
CA SER A 71 13.62 -3.70 2.49
C SER A 71 13.60 -4.57 1.24
N VAL A 72 14.36 -4.20 0.22
CA VAL A 72 14.48 -5.02 -1.00
C VAL A 72 15.18 -6.35 -0.69
N ALA A 73 16.05 -6.40 0.32
CA ALA A 73 16.67 -7.63 0.81
C ALA A 73 15.64 -8.63 1.37
N ASP A 74 14.42 -8.18 1.70
CA ASP A 74 13.32 -9.04 2.13
C ASP A 74 12.51 -9.59 0.96
N SER A 75 12.84 -9.18 -0.27
CA SER A 75 12.18 -9.66 -1.47
C SER A 75 12.75 -10.99 -1.98
N TRP A 76 11.90 -11.72 -2.67
CA TRP A 76 12.26 -12.87 -3.51
C TRP A 76 13.37 -12.62 -4.53
N PHE A 77 13.68 -11.36 -4.90
CA PHE A 77 14.82 -11.06 -5.77
C PHE A 77 16.16 -11.40 -5.10
N TYR A 78 16.24 -11.27 -3.77
CA TYR A 78 17.46 -11.53 -2.99
C TYR A 78 17.39 -12.84 -2.20
N ARG A 79 16.20 -13.26 -1.77
CA ARG A 79 16.00 -14.48 -0.96
C ARG A 79 15.65 -15.73 -1.78
N GLY A 80 15.45 -15.57 -3.09
CA GLY A 80 14.87 -16.60 -3.96
C GLY A 80 13.36 -16.75 -3.76
N ARG A 81 12.71 -17.39 -4.74
CA ARG A 81 11.34 -17.90 -4.59
C ARG A 81 11.43 -19.21 -3.81
N LYS A 82 10.80 -19.28 -2.64
CA LYS A 82 10.48 -20.57 -2.00
C LYS A 82 9.28 -21.18 -2.71
#